data_AF-X1EK76-F1
#
_entry.id   AF-X1EK76-F1
#
_cell.length_a   1.000
_cell.length_b   1.000
_cell.length_c   1.000
_cell.angle_alpha   90.00
_cell.angle_beta   90.00
_cell.angle_gamma   90.00
#
_symmetry.space_group_name_H-M   'P 1'
#
loop_
_entity.id
_entity.type
_entity.pdbx_description
1 polymer ?
#
loop_
_entity_poly.entity_id
_entity_poly.type
_entity_poly.pdbx_seq_one_letter_code
_entity_poly.pdbx_strand_id
1 'polypeptide(L)' 'TGNLGILNILVDKIWVKDNRIYFRVQEIISGEKRYLRKENIPNIYSIPDKDLFSIRCRLYF' A
#
# COMPACT_ATOMS: atom_id res chain seq x y z
N THR A 1 10.15 19.86 -4.94
CA THR A 1 8.83 19.42 -4.44
C THR A 1 8.16 18.62 -5.53
N GLY A 2 8.43 17.31 -5.60
CA GLY A 2 7.87 16.45 -6.64
C GLY A 2 6.42 16.14 -6.31
N ASN A 3 5.52 16.41 -7.25
CA ASN A 3 4.11 16.07 -7.12
C ASN A 3 4.00 14.55 -7.19
N LEU A 4 3.90 13.90 -6.04
CA LEU A 4 3.90 12.44 -5.97
C LEU A 4 2.51 11.93 -6.38
N GLY A 5 2.47 11.03 -7.36
CA GLY A 5 1.22 10.53 -7.96
C GLY A 5 0.37 9.71 -6.99
N ILE A 6 -0.92 9.55 -7.32
CA ILE A 6 -1.88 8.72 -6.57
C ILE A 6 -1.57 7.24 -6.80
N LEU A 7 -1.42 6.48 -5.71
CA LEU A 7 -1.32 5.02 -5.73
C LEU A 7 -2.69 4.39 -5.44
N ASN A 8 -3.21 3.63 -6.40
CA ASN A 8 -4.42 2.83 -6.27
C ASN A 8 -4.05 1.35 -6.37
N ILE A 9 -4.29 0.61 -5.29
CA ILE A 9 -4.00 -0.82 -5.18
C ILE A 9 -5.24 -1.56 -4.69
N LEU A 10 -5.45 -2.77 -5.21
CA LEU A 10 -6.41 -3.72 -4.66
C LEU A 10 -5.69 -4.62 -3.67
N VAL A 11 -6.23 -4.72 -2.47
CA VAL A 11 -5.64 -5.48 -1.36
C VAL A 11 -6.70 -6.36 -0.73
N ASP A 12 -6.32 -7.55 -0.30
CA ASP A 12 -7.22 -8.48 0.40
C ASP A 12 -6.89 -8.64 1.89
N LYS A 13 -5.70 -8.17 2.30
CA LYS A 13 -5.25 -8.15 3.70
C LYS A 13 -4.44 -6.90 3.99
N ILE A 14 -4.69 -6.32 5.16
CA ILE A 14 -3.94 -5.20 5.73
C ILE A 14 -3.62 -5.52 7.19
N TRP A 15 -2.39 -5.27 7.63
CA TRP A 15 -2.01 -5.38 9.04
C TRP A 15 -0.89 -4.40 9.40
N VAL A 16 -0.72 -4.12 10.69
CA VAL A 16 0.31 -3.23 11.21
C VAL A 16 1.31 -4.05 12.03
N LYS A 17 2.61 -3.84 11.78
CA LYS A 17 3.70 -4.47 12.54
C LYS A 17 4.95 -3.58 12.45
N ASP A 18 5.70 -3.44 13.55
CA ASP A 18 7.02 -2.77 13.59
C ASP A 18 7.03 -1.38 12.92
N ASN A 19 6.03 -0.53 13.21
CA ASN A 19 5.83 0.82 12.63
C ASN A 19 5.66 0.83 11.10
N ARG A 20 5.13 -0.26 10.55
CA ARG A 20 4.83 -0.40 9.14
C ARG A 20 3.43 -0.96 8.94
N ILE A 21 2.80 -0.48 7.89
CA ILE A 21 1.52 -0.99 7.43
C ILE A 21 1.82 -1.86 6.23
N TYR A 22 1.38 -3.10 6.32
CA TYR A 22 1.57 -4.12 5.30
C TYR A 22 0.26 -4.35 4.56
N PHE A 23 0.40 -4.63 3.28
CA PHE A 23 -0.70 -4.92 2.38
C PHE A 23 -0.34 -6.15 1.56
N ARG A 24 -1.28 -7.09 1.44
CA ARG A 24 -1.21 -8.13 0.42
C ARG A 24 -1.95 -7.65 -0.82
N VAL A 25 -1.17 -7.29 -1.84
CA VAL A 25 -1.66 -6.68 -3.08
C VAL A 25 -2.11 -7.77 -4.04
N GLN A 26 -3.37 -7.70 -4.46
CA GLN A 26 -3.91 -8.55 -5.52
C GLN A 26 -3.64 -7.94 -6.89
N GLU A 27 -3.83 -6.63 -7.01
CA GLU A 27 -3.67 -5.91 -8.28
C GLU A 27 -3.18 -4.47 -8.04
N ILE A 28 -2.36 -3.97 -8.96
CA ILE A 28 -1.95 -2.56 -8.98
C ILE A 28 -2.80 -1.86 -10.04
N ILE A 29 -3.77 -1.06 -9.61
CA ILE A 29 -4.76 -0.42 -10.47
C ILE A 29 -4.17 0.85 -11.11
N SER A 30 -3.40 1.64 -10.34
CA SER A 30 -2.61 2.75 -10.90
C SER A 30 -1.52 3.21 -9.92
N GLY A 31 -0.45 3.81 -10.43
CA GLY A 31 0.39 4.74 -9.65
C GLY A 31 1.79 4.28 -9.29
N GLU A 32 2.66 5.27 -9.04
CA GLU A 32 4.09 5.13 -8.74
C GLU A 32 4.33 4.24 -7.51
N LYS A 33 5.11 3.16 -7.70
CA LYS A 33 5.50 2.23 -6.62
C LYS A 33 6.53 2.81 -5.63
N ARG A 34 6.93 4.08 -5.78
CA ARG A 34 8.02 4.70 -4.98
C ARG A 34 7.78 4.63 -3.48
N TYR A 35 6.53 4.57 -3.04
CA TYR A 35 6.17 4.46 -1.63
C TYR A 35 6.17 3.04 -1.08
N LEU A 36 5.99 2.03 -1.94
CA LEU A 36 5.82 0.65 -1.51
C LEU A 36 7.18 -0.04 -1.43
N ARG A 37 7.56 -0.44 -0.21
CA ARG A 37 8.62 -1.42 -0.03
C ARG A 37 8.06 -2.80 -0.37
N LYS A 38 8.66 -3.50 -1.34
CA LYS A 38 8.38 -4.92 -1.57
C LYS A 38 9.03 -5.74 -0.46
N GLU A 39 8.27 -6.65 0.14
CA GLU A 39 8.77 -7.57 1.17
C GLU A 39 9.23 -8.89 0.55
N ASN A 40 9.90 -9.72 1.35
CA ASN A 40 10.41 -11.03 0.90
C ASN A 40 9.30 -12.03 0.57
N ILE A 41 8.07 -11.77 1.00
CA ILE A 41 6.91 -12.61 0.75
C ILE A 41 6.22 -12.15 -0.54
N PRO A 42 5.80 -13.07 -1.43
CA PRO A 42 5.11 -12.72 -2.66
C PRO A 42 3.90 -11.82 -2.39
N ASN A 43 3.77 -10.78 -3.22
CA ASN A 43 2.65 -9.84 -3.21
C ASN A 43 2.44 -9.07 -1.89
N ILE A 44 3.41 -9.11 -0.97
CA ILE A 44 3.37 -8.29 0.24
C ILE A 44 4.22 -7.04 0.03
N TYR A 45 3.59 -5.90 0.31
CA TYR A 45 4.21 -4.59 0.28
C TYR A 45 3.97 -3.88 1.59
N SER A 46 4.81 -2.92 1.93
CA SER A 46 4.65 -2.14 3.14
C SER A 46 5.02 -0.67 2.97
N ILE A 47 4.41 0.17 3.79
CA ILE A 47 4.75 1.59 3.94
C ILE A 47 5.02 1.90 5.42
N PRO A 48 5.83 2.92 5.73
CA PRO A 48 5.87 3.49 7.08
C PRO A 48 4.47 3.93 7.53
N ASP A 49 4.11 3.65 8.77
CA ASP A 49 2.81 4.05 9.34
C ASP A 49 2.60 5.57 9.39
N LYS A 50 3.68 6.34 9.54
CA LYS A 50 3.68 7.81 9.47
C LYS A 50 3.34 8.40 8.10
N ASP A 51 3.47 7.61 7.02
CA ASP A 51 3.15 8.05 5.66
C ASP A 51 1.65 7.87 5.35
N LEU A 52 0.86 7.40 6.33
CA LEU A 52 -0.56 7.13 6.21
C LEU A 52 -1.40 8.42 6.23
N PHE A 53 -1.41 9.18 5.15
CA PHE A 53 -2.21 10.40 5.09
C PHE A 53 -3.66 10.17 4.61
N SER A 54 -3.97 9.05 3.92
CA SER A 54 -5.37 8.66 3.61
C SER A 54 -5.42 7.25 3.00
N ILE A 55 -6.04 6.26 3.67
CA ILE A 55 -6.49 5.03 2.98
C ILE A 55 -7.99 5.19 2.68
N ARG A 56 -8.35 5.29 1.40
CA ARG A 56 -9.74 5.24 0.94
C ARG A 56 -10.05 3.82 0.45
N CYS A 57 -10.69 3.01 1.28
CA CYS A 57 -11.15 1.68 0.91
C CYS A 57 -12.53 1.73 0.23
N ARG A 58 -12.71 0.98 -0.86
CA ARG A 58 -14.04 0.56 -1.34
C ARG A 58 -14.16 -0.94 -1.07
N LEU A 59 -15.13 -1.32 -0.26
CA LEU A 59 -15.48 -2.71 -0.02
C LEU A 59 -16.46 -3.15 -1.11
N TYR A 60 -16.11 -4.21 -1.83
CA TYR A 60 -16.99 -4.89 -2.76
C TYR A 60 -17.47 -6.16 -2.06
N PHE A 61 -18.79 -6.33 -1.94
CA PHE A 61 -19.45 -7.52 -1.38
C PHE A 61 -19.96 -8.40 -2.51
#